data_AF-A0ABC8SYR8-F1
#
_entry.id   AF-A0ABC8SYR8-F1
#
_cell.length_a   1.000
_cell.length_b   1.000
_cell.length_c   1.000
_cell.angle_alpha   90.00
_cell.angle_beta   90.00
_cell.angle_gamma   90.00
#
_symmetry.space_group_name_H-M   'P 1'
#
loop_
_entity.id
_entity.type
_entity.pdbx_description
1 polymer ?
#
loop_
_entity_poly.entity_id
_entity_poly.type
_entity_poly.pdbx_seq_one_letter_code
_entity_poly.pdbx_strand_id
1 'polypeptide(L)'
;MVFLCWARPSPQEQKACIDKSGDFNYDSKYRGASAKPLSSLQEDRELSKDGFSVNHARNLVGSGLETYEKGKIALQSWRHFGLNWAFVDPKVPIRSGVKFCVCVKEFFPWLMMPLQVVYVNENRNANKAMASFSFGGGTLQGHLLFAFCVNGVSENIWDYDLGFDIDVVPSIEVWMV
;
A
#
# COMPACT_ATOMS: atom_id res chain seq x y z
N MET A 1 7.54 -4.89 -18.94
CA MET A 1 7.94 -3.54 -19.39
C MET A 1 8.10 -2.68 -18.14
N VAL A 2 9.21 -1.98 -17.97
CA VAL A 2 9.46 -1.10 -16.81
C VAL A 2 9.28 0.36 -17.24
N PHE A 3 8.74 1.21 -16.37
CA PHE A 3 8.50 2.62 -16.65
C PHE A 3 9.52 3.50 -15.91
N LEU A 4 10.32 4.25 -16.68
CA LEU A 4 11.41 5.09 -16.19
C LEU A 4 11.23 6.54 -16.70
N CYS A 5 11.54 7.52 -15.84
CA CYS A 5 11.63 8.94 -16.18
C CYS A 5 12.94 9.53 -15.63
N TRP A 6 13.61 10.40 -16.39
CA TRP A 6 14.82 11.09 -15.91
C TRP A 6 14.51 12.26 -14.98
N ALA A 7 13.31 12.81 -15.10
CA ALA A 7 12.77 13.86 -14.24
C ALA A 7 11.63 13.32 -13.37
N ARG A 8 11.19 14.13 -12.39
CA ARG A 8 10.04 13.78 -11.55
C ARG A 8 8.80 13.58 -12.45
N PRO A 9 8.12 12.41 -12.39
CA PRO A 9 7.02 12.10 -13.28
C PRO A 9 5.86 13.10 -13.18
N SER A 10 5.47 13.66 -14.33
CA SER A 10 4.28 14.49 -14.48
C SER A 10 2.99 13.65 -14.39
N PRO A 11 1.82 14.27 -14.14
CA PRO A 11 0.54 13.58 -14.15
C PRO A 11 0.24 12.89 -15.50
N GLN A 12 0.73 13.45 -16.62
CA GLN A 12 0.54 12.88 -17.95
C GLN A 12 1.37 11.62 -18.15
N GLU A 13 2.61 11.61 -17.66
CA GLU A 13 3.49 10.41 -17.69
C GLU A 13 2.94 9.31 -16.78
N GLN A 14 2.44 9.67 -15.59
CA GLN A 14 1.78 8.72 -14.69
C GLN A 14 0.52 8.11 -15.33
N LYS A 15 -0.30 8.94 -15.99
CA LYS A 15 -1.47 8.44 -16.74
C LYS A 15 -1.04 7.52 -17.87
N ALA A 16 -0.02 7.88 -18.63
CA ALA A 16 0.50 7.03 -19.71
C ALA A 16 1.07 5.70 -19.19
N CYS A 17 1.72 5.70 -18.02
CA CYS A 17 2.15 4.49 -17.32
C CYS A 17 0.95 3.59 -16.99
N ILE A 18 -0.09 4.15 -16.38
CA ILE A 18 -1.32 3.42 -16.02
C ILE A 18 -2.04 2.89 -17.28
N ASP A 19 -2.17 3.70 -18.33
CA ASP A 19 -2.86 3.30 -19.57
C ASP A 19 -2.09 2.18 -20.30
N LYS A 20 -0.76 2.17 -20.21
CA LYS A 20 0.10 1.11 -20.75
C LYS A 20 0.24 -0.10 -19.82
N SER A 21 -0.15 0.02 -18.56
CA SER A 21 -0.12 -1.10 -17.62
C SER A 21 -1.20 -2.11 -17.98
N GLY A 22 -0.83 -3.38 -17.98
CA GLY A 22 -1.74 -4.49 -18.24
C GLY A 22 -2.64 -4.81 -17.06
N ASP A 23 -3.05 -6.07 -16.96
CA ASP A 23 -3.74 -6.59 -15.78
C ASP A 23 -2.76 -6.77 -14.60
N PHE A 24 -3.24 -7.28 -13.48
CA PHE A 24 -2.39 -7.67 -12.34
C PHE A 24 -1.26 -8.61 -12.77
N ASN A 25 -0.10 -8.49 -12.13
CA ASN A 25 1.08 -9.33 -12.40
C ASN A 25 1.07 -10.67 -11.62
N TYR A 26 -0.03 -11.00 -10.94
CA TYR A 26 -0.25 -12.22 -10.18
C TYR A 26 -1.66 -12.80 -10.46
N ASP A 27 -1.89 -14.05 -10.07
CA ASP A 27 -3.15 -14.76 -10.32
C ASP A 27 -4.35 -14.08 -9.62
N SER A 28 -5.46 -14.00 -10.36
CA SER A 28 -6.76 -13.57 -9.86
C SER A 28 -7.18 -14.15 -8.50
N LYS A 29 -6.79 -15.39 -8.17
CA LYS A 29 -7.12 -16.02 -6.88
C LYS A 29 -6.53 -15.30 -5.65
N TYR A 30 -5.47 -14.51 -5.83
CA TYR A 30 -4.85 -13.75 -4.74
C TYR A 30 -5.29 -12.29 -4.65
N ARG A 31 -6.15 -11.82 -5.57
CA ARG A 31 -6.64 -10.44 -5.55
C ARG A 31 -7.42 -10.20 -4.25
N GLY A 32 -6.85 -9.36 -3.38
CA GLY A 32 -7.45 -9.01 -2.10
C GLY A 32 -7.25 -10.06 -1.01
N ALA A 33 -6.38 -11.06 -1.23
CA ALA A 33 -6.06 -12.05 -0.20
C ALA A 33 -5.61 -11.38 1.10
N SER A 34 -4.86 -10.28 1.00
CA SER A 34 -4.36 -9.51 2.14
C SER A 34 -5.44 -8.73 2.94
N ALA A 35 -6.70 -8.76 2.51
CA ALA A 35 -7.81 -8.23 3.30
C ALA A 35 -8.18 -9.13 4.50
N LYS A 36 -7.74 -10.40 4.48
CA LYS A 36 -7.91 -11.32 5.59
C LYS A 36 -7.14 -10.84 6.83
N PRO A 37 -7.59 -11.17 8.06
CA PRO A 37 -6.82 -10.92 9.27
C PRO A 37 -5.42 -11.56 9.21
N LEU A 38 -4.43 -10.95 9.88
CA LEU A 38 -3.06 -11.44 9.89
C LEU A 38 -2.93 -12.91 10.31
N SER A 39 -3.66 -13.34 11.35
CA SER A 39 -3.64 -14.73 11.81
C SER A 39 -4.04 -15.71 10.70
N SER A 40 -5.07 -15.36 9.92
CA SER A 40 -5.50 -16.16 8.77
C SER A 40 -4.49 -16.13 7.62
N LEU A 41 -3.74 -15.05 7.45
CA LEU A 41 -2.68 -14.95 6.43
C LEU A 41 -1.44 -15.76 6.79
N GLN A 42 -1.03 -15.75 8.06
CA GLN A 42 0.14 -16.50 8.54
C GLN A 42 -0.08 -18.02 8.46
N GLU A 43 -1.31 -18.48 8.62
CA GLU A 43 -1.70 -19.89 8.49
C GLU A 43 -2.00 -20.31 7.05
N ASP A 44 -2.01 -19.37 6.10
CA ASP A 44 -2.35 -19.62 4.70
C ASP A 44 -1.21 -20.37 3.98
N ARG A 45 -1.34 -21.70 4.01
CA ARG A 45 -0.39 -22.61 3.35
C ARG A 45 -0.39 -22.48 1.83
N GLU A 46 -1.42 -21.91 1.21
CA GLU A 46 -1.45 -21.73 -0.24
C GLU A 46 -0.54 -20.57 -0.66
N LEU A 47 -0.60 -19.44 0.06
CA LEU A 47 0.29 -18.30 -0.17
C LEU A 47 1.77 -18.72 -0.11
N SER A 48 2.17 -19.39 0.98
CA SER A 48 3.55 -19.87 1.14
C SER A 48 3.96 -20.90 0.09
N LYS A 49 3.08 -21.84 -0.28
CA LYS A 49 3.36 -22.82 -1.35
C LYS A 49 3.57 -22.17 -2.70
N ASP A 50 2.84 -21.10 -2.97
CA ASP A 50 2.89 -20.37 -4.23
C ASP A 50 3.97 -19.26 -4.21
N GLY A 51 4.85 -19.27 -3.20
CA GLY A 51 6.04 -18.42 -3.12
C GLY A 51 5.84 -17.07 -2.45
N PHE A 52 4.66 -16.78 -1.90
CA PHE A 52 4.40 -15.53 -1.19
C PHE A 52 4.95 -15.59 0.25
N SER A 53 5.62 -14.53 0.66
CA SER A 53 5.97 -14.26 2.05
C SER A 53 5.03 -13.21 2.64
N VAL A 54 4.54 -13.45 3.86
CA VAL A 54 3.67 -12.50 4.57
C VAL A 54 4.57 -11.56 5.39
N ASN A 55 4.66 -10.30 4.97
CA ASN A 55 5.24 -9.23 5.78
C ASN A 55 4.13 -8.48 6.53
N HIS A 56 4.41 -8.08 7.77
CA HIS A 56 3.48 -7.32 8.61
C HIS A 56 4.24 -6.46 9.62
N ALA A 57 3.97 -5.16 9.57
CA ALA A 57 4.50 -4.17 10.51
C ALA A 57 3.36 -3.32 11.06
N ARG A 58 3.39 -3.11 12.38
CA ARG A 58 2.34 -2.39 13.11
C ARG A 58 2.97 -1.41 14.10
N ASN A 59 2.63 -0.13 13.95
CA ASN A 59 3.26 0.98 14.63
C ASN A 59 2.22 1.87 15.34
N LEU A 60 2.42 2.16 16.64
CA LEU A 60 1.57 3.10 17.36
C LEU A 60 2.04 4.53 17.12
N VAL A 61 1.31 5.33 16.34
CA VAL A 61 1.63 6.77 16.15
C VAL A 61 0.73 7.70 16.95
N GLY A 62 -0.26 7.15 17.66
CA GLY A 62 -1.15 7.87 18.58
C GLY A 62 -2.47 7.14 18.83
N SER A 63 -3.35 7.73 19.63
CA SER A 63 -4.61 7.11 20.06
C SER A 63 -5.80 8.09 20.05
N GLY A 64 -7.00 7.53 20.05
CA GLY A 64 -8.27 8.27 20.12
C GLY A 64 -8.85 8.69 18.77
N LEU A 65 -10.11 9.09 18.78
CA LEU A 65 -10.90 9.40 17.58
C LEU A 65 -10.29 10.52 16.73
N GLU A 66 -9.74 11.57 17.35
CA GLU A 66 -9.10 12.67 16.63
C GLU A 66 -7.87 12.19 15.84
N THR A 67 -7.03 11.36 16.48
CA THR A 67 -5.86 10.76 15.83
C THR A 67 -6.29 9.83 14.70
N TYR A 68 -7.34 9.04 14.91
CA TYR A 68 -7.92 8.18 13.87
C TYR A 68 -8.36 8.98 12.64
N GLU A 69 -9.15 10.04 12.82
CA GLU A 69 -9.63 10.85 11.70
C GLU A 69 -8.47 11.53 10.96
N LYS A 70 -7.50 12.10 11.70
CA LYS A 70 -6.27 12.64 11.10
C LYS A 70 -5.53 11.57 10.30
N GLY A 71 -5.52 10.33 10.78
CA GLY A 71 -4.85 9.24 10.11
C GLY A 71 -5.53 8.70 8.88
N LYS A 72 -6.84 8.60 8.94
CA LYS A 72 -7.66 8.30 7.77
C LYS A 72 -7.42 9.34 6.68
N ILE A 73 -7.42 10.63 7.03
CA ILE A 73 -7.14 11.73 6.08
C ILE A 73 -5.71 11.61 5.51
N ALA A 74 -4.72 11.32 6.34
CA ALA A 74 -3.34 11.14 5.90
C ALA A 74 -3.17 9.97 4.92
N LEU A 75 -3.83 8.83 5.19
CA LEU A 75 -3.87 7.69 4.28
C LEU A 75 -4.56 8.06 2.96
N GLN A 76 -5.75 8.64 3.03
CA GLN A 76 -6.55 9.04 1.87
C GLN A 76 -5.89 10.09 0.97
N SER A 77 -4.98 10.88 1.53
CA SER A 77 -4.18 11.88 0.80
C SER A 77 -2.75 11.42 0.49
N TRP A 78 -2.47 10.13 0.63
CA TRP A 78 -1.19 9.50 0.30
C TRP A 78 0.02 10.08 1.03
N ARG A 79 -0.17 10.64 2.24
CA ARG A 79 0.89 11.34 2.99
C ARG A 79 2.05 10.45 3.41
N HIS A 80 1.84 9.14 3.43
CA HIS A 80 2.92 8.17 3.63
C HIS A 80 3.90 8.13 2.48
N PHE A 81 3.42 8.21 1.25
CA PHE A 81 4.30 8.50 0.12
C PHE A 81 4.67 9.99 0.06
N GLY A 82 4.60 10.77 1.14
CA GLY A 82 4.98 12.19 1.14
C GLY A 82 6.49 12.42 1.26
N LEU A 83 7.31 11.53 0.70
CA LEU A 83 8.76 11.55 0.86
C LEU A 83 9.43 12.36 -0.27
N ASN A 84 10.62 12.89 -0.05
CA ASN A 84 11.34 13.62 -1.11
C ASN A 84 11.72 12.72 -2.30
N TRP A 85 11.78 11.41 -2.07
CA TRP A 85 12.21 10.39 -3.01
C TRP A 85 11.09 9.44 -3.43
N ALA A 86 9.87 9.54 -2.88
CA ALA A 86 8.73 8.74 -3.33
C ALA A 86 7.45 9.56 -3.23
N PHE A 87 6.50 9.40 -4.17
CA PHE A 87 5.19 10.03 -4.11
C PHE A 87 4.10 9.32 -4.90
N VAL A 88 2.86 9.58 -4.50
CA VAL A 88 1.64 9.29 -5.26
C VAL A 88 0.91 10.62 -5.46
N ASP A 89 0.19 10.79 -6.57
CA ASP A 89 -0.64 11.97 -6.76
C ASP A 89 -1.73 12.03 -5.67
N PRO A 90 -1.71 13.06 -4.79
CA PRO A 90 -2.65 13.18 -3.68
C PRO A 90 -4.11 13.33 -4.12
N LYS A 91 -4.36 13.61 -5.41
CA LYS A 91 -5.72 13.72 -5.97
C LYS A 91 -6.34 12.38 -6.29
N VAL A 92 -5.57 11.30 -6.30
CA VAL A 92 -6.07 9.97 -6.65
C VAL A 92 -6.92 9.42 -5.50
N PRO A 93 -8.20 9.11 -5.73
CA PRO A 93 -9.07 8.65 -4.65
C PRO A 93 -8.75 7.19 -4.26
N ILE A 94 -8.75 6.90 -2.96
CA ILE A 94 -8.66 5.53 -2.45
C ILE A 94 -10.04 4.86 -2.56
N ARG A 95 -10.31 4.22 -3.71
CA ARG A 95 -11.53 3.44 -3.99
C ARG A 95 -11.16 2.18 -4.76
N SER A 96 -11.82 1.07 -4.45
CA SER A 96 -11.57 -0.20 -5.17
C SER A 96 -11.74 -0.01 -6.69
N GLY A 97 -10.82 -0.59 -7.46
CA GLY A 97 -10.75 -0.45 -8.92
C GLY A 97 -9.94 0.75 -9.41
N VAL A 98 -9.63 1.73 -8.57
CA VAL A 98 -8.85 2.91 -8.98
C VAL A 98 -7.39 2.52 -9.18
N LYS A 99 -6.89 2.76 -10.40
CA LYS A 99 -5.47 2.64 -10.72
C LYS A 99 -4.71 3.89 -10.29
N PHE A 100 -3.50 3.70 -9.79
CA PHE A 100 -2.61 4.76 -9.36
C PHE A 100 -1.17 4.41 -9.69
N CYS A 101 -0.30 5.41 -9.64
CA CYS A 101 1.13 5.23 -9.90
C CYS A 101 1.90 5.67 -8.67
N VAL A 102 2.73 4.78 -8.16
CA VAL A 102 3.72 5.12 -7.16
C VAL A 102 5.01 5.50 -7.89
N CYS A 103 5.50 6.71 -7.63
CA CYS A 103 6.68 7.26 -8.27
C CYS A 103 7.82 7.28 -7.28
N VAL A 104 8.94 6.63 -7.59
CA VAL A 104 10.11 6.52 -6.70
C VAL A 104 11.34 7.01 -7.42
N LYS A 105 12.18 7.76 -6.72
CA LYS A 105 13.47 8.20 -7.22
C LYS A 105 14.54 7.23 -6.76
N GLU A 106 15.02 6.43 -7.70
CA GLU A 106 16.25 5.69 -7.54
C GLU A 106 17.46 6.55 -7.93
N PHE A 107 18.66 6.14 -7.55
CA PHE A 107 19.93 6.88 -7.63
C PHE A 107 20.08 7.85 -8.83
N PHE A 108 19.61 7.47 -10.03
CA PHE A 108 19.51 8.39 -11.18
C PHE A 108 18.10 8.53 -11.80
N PRO A 109 17.31 7.47 -12.09
CA PRO A 109 15.99 7.62 -12.69
C PRO A 109 14.83 7.54 -11.68
N TRP A 110 13.72 8.19 -12.02
CA TRP A 110 12.44 7.92 -11.40
C TRP A 110 11.81 6.65 -11.99
N LEU A 111 11.39 5.75 -11.12
CA LEU A 111 10.56 4.60 -11.41
C LEU A 111 9.08 4.98 -11.26
N MET A 112 8.28 4.54 -12.22
CA MET A 112 6.83 4.61 -12.15
C MET A 112 6.28 3.20 -12.01
N MET A 113 5.63 2.94 -10.88
CA MET A 113 5.09 1.65 -10.51
C MET A 113 3.57 1.72 -10.55
N PRO A 114 2.90 1.08 -11.54
CA PRO A 114 1.46 1.08 -11.64
C PRO A 114 0.85 0.05 -10.67
N LEU A 115 -0.13 0.48 -9.89
CA LEU A 115 -0.93 -0.34 -8.98
C LEU A 115 -2.42 -0.06 -9.17
N GLN A 116 -3.24 -0.92 -8.59
CA GLN A 116 -4.68 -0.72 -8.46
C GLN A 116 -5.12 -0.96 -7.03
N VAL A 117 -5.98 -0.10 -6.51
CA VAL A 117 -6.64 -0.34 -5.22
C VAL A 117 -7.57 -1.55 -5.38
N VAL A 118 -7.27 -2.63 -4.66
CA VAL A 118 -8.01 -3.90 -4.77
C VAL A 118 -9.20 -3.89 -3.83
N TYR A 119 -9.01 -3.45 -2.58
CA TYR A 119 -10.07 -3.34 -1.59
C TYR A 119 -9.88 -2.10 -0.72
N VAL A 120 -10.99 -1.66 -0.13
CA VAL A 120 -11.04 -0.65 0.92
C VAL A 120 -11.99 -1.18 1.99
N ASN A 121 -11.50 -1.32 3.21
CA ASN A 121 -12.27 -1.76 4.35
C ASN A 121 -12.43 -0.58 5.30
N GLU A 122 -13.66 -0.19 5.57
CA GLU A 122 -13.98 0.81 6.59
C GLU A 122 -14.99 0.20 7.56
N ASN A 123 -14.65 0.19 8.84
CA ASN A 123 -15.52 -0.27 9.90
C ASN A 123 -15.73 0.87 10.88
N ARG A 124 -16.98 1.33 10.97
CA ARG A 124 -17.48 2.27 11.97
C ARG A 124 -18.69 1.63 12.65
N ASN A 125 -18.44 0.57 13.42
CA ASN A 125 -19.51 -0.09 14.17
C ASN A 125 -19.75 0.64 15.49
N ALA A 126 -20.95 1.18 15.69
CA ALA A 126 -21.34 1.78 16.98
C ALA A 126 -21.29 0.78 18.16
N ASN A 127 -21.36 -0.53 17.87
CA ASN A 127 -21.35 -1.62 18.85
C ASN A 127 -19.99 -2.30 19.01
N LYS A 128 -18.95 -1.93 18.24
CA LYS A 128 -17.58 -2.42 18.42
C LYS A 128 -16.70 -1.27 18.87
N ALA A 129 -15.83 -1.52 19.84
CA ALA A 129 -15.05 -0.50 20.54
C ALA A 129 -13.95 0.19 19.70
N MET A 130 -13.92 0.05 18.36
CA MET A 130 -12.85 0.64 17.55
C MET A 130 -13.24 0.87 16.09
N ALA A 131 -13.15 2.11 15.61
CA ALA A 131 -13.14 2.43 14.19
C ALA A 131 -11.82 1.98 13.52
N SER A 132 -11.92 1.52 12.27
CA SER A 132 -10.77 1.14 11.46
C SER A 132 -10.98 1.47 9.99
N PHE A 133 -9.92 1.92 9.32
CA PHE A 133 -9.87 2.14 7.89
C PHE A 133 -8.62 1.48 7.32
N SER A 134 -8.75 0.68 6.27
CA SER A 134 -7.62 0.08 5.56
C SER A 134 -7.90 -0.05 4.07
N PHE A 135 -6.84 -0.13 3.28
CA PHE A 135 -6.93 -0.43 1.86
C PHE A 135 -5.72 -1.26 1.41
N GLY A 136 -5.91 -2.01 0.33
CA GLY A 136 -4.84 -2.81 -0.28
C GLY A 136 -4.59 -2.38 -1.72
N GLY A 137 -3.31 -2.21 -2.07
CA GLY A 137 -2.84 -2.02 -3.44
C GLY A 137 -2.36 -3.34 -4.03
N GLY A 138 -2.77 -3.63 -5.26
CA GLY A 138 -2.30 -4.75 -6.06
C GLY A 138 -1.46 -4.25 -7.22
N THR A 139 -0.36 -4.94 -7.50
CA THR A 139 0.59 -4.54 -8.53
C THR A 139 0.12 -4.93 -9.94
N LEU A 140 0.26 -3.99 -10.87
CA LEU A 140 -0.08 -4.19 -12.28
C LEU A 140 1.16 -4.57 -13.08
N GLN A 141 0.96 -5.11 -14.28
CA GLN A 141 2.06 -5.35 -15.20
C GLN A 141 2.88 -4.09 -15.45
N GLY A 142 4.19 -4.21 -15.21
CA GLY A 142 5.17 -3.15 -15.31
C GLY A 142 5.51 -2.44 -14.01
N HIS A 143 4.95 -2.91 -12.89
CA HIS A 143 5.53 -2.73 -11.57
C HIS A 143 6.87 -3.46 -11.48
N LEU A 144 7.91 -2.80 -10.94
CA LEU A 144 9.18 -3.45 -10.60
C LEU A 144 9.00 -4.16 -9.26
N LEU A 145 9.29 -5.45 -9.21
CA LEU A 145 9.14 -6.34 -8.04
C LEU A 145 7.68 -6.69 -7.69
N PHE A 146 7.49 -7.94 -7.24
CA PHE A 146 6.20 -8.62 -7.16
C PHE A 146 5.59 -8.43 -5.77
N ALA A 147 4.64 -7.51 -5.57
CA ALA A 147 4.10 -7.26 -4.23
C ALA A 147 2.64 -6.85 -4.13
N PHE A 148 2.09 -7.00 -2.93
CA PHE A 148 0.87 -6.33 -2.48
C PHE A 148 1.24 -5.45 -1.28
N CYS A 149 0.64 -4.27 -1.18
CA CYS A 149 0.82 -3.39 -0.03
C CYS A 149 -0.50 -3.20 0.69
N VAL A 150 -0.51 -3.41 2.02
CA VAL A 150 -1.66 -3.10 2.87
C VAL A 150 -1.32 -1.89 3.73
N ASN A 151 -2.21 -0.91 3.77
CA ASN A 151 -2.08 0.25 4.64
C ASN A 151 -3.35 0.41 5.47
N GLY A 152 -3.22 0.74 6.75
CA GLY A 152 -4.36 0.81 7.65
C GLY A 152 -4.17 1.69 8.88
N VAL A 153 -5.29 2.16 9.43
CA VAL A 153 -5.37 2.89 10.70
C VAL A 153 -6.55 2.38 11.52
N SER A 154 -6.35 2.28 12.83
CA SER A 154 -7.36 1.97 13.83
C SER A 154 -7.25 2.96 14.99
N GLU A 155 -8.30 3.18 15.78
CA GLU A 155 -8.31 4.20 16.84
C GLU A 155 -7.17 4.09 17.86
N ASN A 156 -6.59 2.90 18.01
CA ASN A 156 -5.50 2.70 18.95
C ASN A 156 -4.17 2.34 18.28
N ILE A 157 -4.08 2.09 16.96
CA ILE A 157 -2.84 1.63 16.30
C ILE A 157 -2.84 1.96 14.80
N TRP A 158 -1.67 2.21 14.21
CA TRP A 158 -1.49 2.39 12.76
C TRP A 158 -0.66 1.26 12.15
N ASP A 159 -1.05 0.78 10.97
CA ASP A 159 -0.20 -0.06 10.13
C ASP A 159 0.38 0.84 9.05
N TYR A 160 1.66 1.17 9.20
CA TYR A 160 2.45 1.82 8.16
C TYR A 160 3.73 1.05 7.92
N ASP A 161 3.94 0.69 6.66
CA ASP A 161 5.25 0.32 6.13
C ASP A 161 5.46 1.04 4.79
N LEU A 162 6.61 1.70 4.65
CA LEU A 162 7.09 2.33 3.42
C LEU A 162 8.40 1.64 3.03
N GLY A 163 8.31 0.34 2.78
CA GLY A 163 9.30 -0.42 2.04
C GLY A 163 8.84 -0.59 0.60
N PHE A 164 9.57 -0.02 -0.35
CA PHE A 164 9.60 -0.60 -1.69
C PHE A 164 10.37 -1.91 -1.57
N ASP A 165 9.73 -2.99 -2.03
CA ASP A 165 10.27 -4.32 -2.35
C ASP A 165 9.57 -5.45 -1.61
N ILE A 166 9.07 -6.43 -2.37
CA ILE A 166 8.97 -7.80 -1.87
C ILE A 166 10.29 -8.47 -2.21
N ASP A 167 11.16 -8.53 -1.21
CA ASP A 167 11.64 -9.77 -0.59
C ASP A 167 12.43 -9.39 0.69
N VAL A 168 11.89 -9.72 1.87
CA VAL A 168 12.62 -9.90 3.16
C VAL A 168 13.43 -8.71 3.78
N VAL A 169 12.85 -8.03 4.81
CA VAL A 169 13.41 -7.64 6.16
C VAL A 169 14.60 -6.61 6.23
N PRO A 170 14.74 -5.69 7.24
CA PRO A 170 14.23 -5.72 8.62
C PRO A 170 13.53 -4.47 9.20
N SER A 171 12.74 -4.76 10.24
CA SER A 171 12.76 -4.14 11.58
C SER A 171 12.95 -2.62 11.68
N ILE A 172 11.91 -1.96 12.20
CA ILE A 172 12.12 -0.83 13.11
C ILE A 172 11.60 -1.26 14.48
N GLU A 173 12.53 -1.70 15.32
CA GLU A 173 12.36 -1.60 16.76
C GLU A 173 12.35 -0.11 17.12
N VAL A 174 11.30 0.35 17.81
CA VAL A 174 11.44 1.47 18.74
C VAL A 174 11.00 0.95 20.10
N TRP A 175 11.98 0.55 20.91
CA TRP A 175 11.80 0.38 22.35
C TRP A 175 12.15 1.67 23.07
N MET A 176 11.20 2.08 23.93
CA MET A 176 11.29 2.84 25.20
C MET A 176 11.85 4.28 25.15
N VAL A 177 11.24 5.23 25.85
CA VAL A 177 10.76 5.18 27.24
C VAL A 177 9.33 5.69 27.40
#